data_AF-A0A2E5C987-F1
#
_entry.id   AF-A0A2E5C987-F1
#
_cell.length_a   1.000
_cell.length_b   1.000
_cell.length_c   1.000
_cell.angle_alpha   90.00
_cell.angle_beta   90.00
_cell.angle_gamma   90.00
#
_symmetry.space_group_name_H-M   'P 1'
#
loop_
_entity.id
_entity.type
_entity.pdbx_description
1 polymer ?
#
loop_
_entity_poly.entity_id
_entity_poly.type
_entity_poly.pdbx_seq_one_letter_code
_entity_poly.pdbx_strand_id
1 'polypeptide(L)'
;MKALALITLILFIGCGTETGNPNNQDSGASLGASELGTYAYNLLGLSCDKLVECYSIDKDNCKNGILIQDNFDASFGLNSSDYSTFRDIIDAEVEGGISVTDAGAFTQCQTDINALACSDSEVLNAYDASDSGNYSNAYNLIPVGSGSCQDFY
;
A
#
# COMPACT_ATOMS: atom_id res chain seq x y z
N MET A 1 15.55 43.73 56.68
CA MET A 1 15.54 42.44 55.95
C MET A 1 14.09 42.04 55.81
N LYS A 2 13.58 42.02 54.57
CA LYS A 2 12.14 41.94 54.26
C LYS A 2 11.69 40.48 54.25
N ALA A 3 10.72 40.14 55.10
CA ALA A 3 9.95 38.91 55.01
C ALA A 3 8.69 39.21 54.20
N LEU A 4 8.53 38.55 53.06
CA LEU A 4 7.23 38.42 52.39
C LEU A 4 7.18 37.02 51.78
N ALA A 5 6.46 36.11 52.46
CA ALA A 5 6.08 34.83 51.92
C ALA A 5 4.80 35.02 51.11
N LEU A 6 4.80 34.63 49.84
CA LEU A 6 3.59 34.45 49.05
C LEU A 6 3.77 33.19 48.18
N ILE A 7 3.21 32.09 48.66
CA ILE A 7 2.99 30.87 47.89
C ILE A 7 1.58 30.99 47.31
N THR A 8 1.46 30.94 45.99
CA THR A 8 0.16 30.74 45.32
C THR A 8 0.36 29.76 44.18
N LEU A 9 -0.03 28.52 44.46
CA LEU A 9 -0.10 27.38 43.56
C LEU A 9 -1.31 27.58 42.63
N ILE A 10 -1.08 27.66 41.32
CA ILE A 10 -2.15 27.64 40.31
C ILE A 10 -2.13 26.28 39.62
N LEU A 11 -3.04 25.42 40.04
CA LEU A 11 -3.42 24.18 39.35
C LEU A 11 -4.41 24.53 38.23
N PHE A 12 -3.94 24.54 36.97
CA PHE A 12 -4.84 24.44 35.83
C PHE A 12 -4.97 22.96 35.44
N ILE A 13 -6.04 22.36 35.94
CA ILE A 13 -6.63 21.13 35.44
C ILE A 13 -7.45 21.51 34.21
N GLY A 14 -7.18 20.91 33.05
CA GLY A 14 -8.08 21.00 31.90
C GLY A 14 -7.45 20.88 30.51
N CYS A 15 -6.88 19.72 30.16
CA CYS A 15 -6.97 19.21 28.79
C CYS A 15 -7.71 17.87 28.87
N GLY A 16 -9.04 17.96 28.89
CA GLY A 16 -9.90 16.84 28.54
C GLY A 16 -10.17 16.92 27.05
N THR A 17 -9.47 16.10 26.27
CA THR A 17 -9.83 15.60 24.95
C THR A 17 -9.02 14.33 24.75
N GLU A 18 -9.49 13.19 24.27
CA GLU A 18 -10.81 12.71 23.88
C GLU A 18 -10.64 11.18 23.88
N THR A 19 -11.69 10.49 24.29
CA THR A 19 -12.10 9.15 23.83
C THR A 19 -10.99 8.11 23.65
N GLY A 20 -10.90 7.20 24.62
CA GLY A 20 -10.29 5.90 24.38
C GLY A 20 -10.97 5.22 23.20
N ASN A 21 -10.23 5.04 22.11
CA ASN A 21 -10.52 3.97 21.18
C ASN A 21 -9.61 2.81 21.60
N PRO A 22 -10.12 1.69 22.13
CA PRO A 22 -9.33 0.48 22.12
C PRO A 22 -9.10 0.20 20.64
N ASN A 23 -7.86 0.42 20.17
CA ASN A 23 -7.47 -0.01 18.85
C ASN A 23 -7.69 -1.51 18.85
N ASN A 24 -8.84 -1.91 18.32
CA ASN A 24 -9.12 -3.28 17.99
C ASN A 24 -8.02 -3.56 16.97
N GLN A 25 -6.99 -4.30 17.40
CA GLN A 25 -6.00 -4.89 16.52
C GLN A 25 -6.77 -5.90 15.68
N ASP A 26 -7.52 -5.38 14.70
CA ASP A 26 -7.84 -6.16 13.55
C ASP A 26 -6.50 -6.44 12.90
N SER A 27 -6.17 -7.72 12.81
CA SER A 27 -4.89 -8.19 12.28
C SER A 27 -4.84 -8.07 10.75
N GLY A 28 -5.52 -7.05 10.20
CA GLY A 28 -5.42 -6.61 8.83
C GLY A 28 -4.30 -5.58 8.69
N ALA A 29 -3.60 -5.60 7.56
CA ALA A 29 -2.54 -4.66 7.23
C ALA A 29 -3.09 -3.23 7.11
N SER A 30 -3.27 -2.55 8.25
CA SER A 30 -3.74 -1.16 8.28
C SER A 30 -2.61 -0.23 7.84
N LEU A 31 -2.93 0.66 6.90
CA LEU A 31 -2.06 1.70 6.35
C LEU A 31 -2.45 3.07 6.91
N GLY A 32 -1.47 3.92 7.18
CA GLY A 32 -1.66 5.33 7.53
C GLY A 32 -1.97 6.24 6.33
N ALA A 33 -2.29 7.50 6.61
CA ALA A 33 -2.69 8.46 5.57
C ALA A 33 -1.56 8.80 4.58
N SER A 34 -0.31 8.74 5.01
CA SER A 34 0.88 8.93 4.16
C SER A 34 0.99 7.83 3.10
N GLU A 35 0.77 6.59 3.51
CA GLU A 35 0.84 5.38 2.68
C GLU A 35 -0.22 5.38 1.58
N LEU A 36 -1.43 5.89 1.88
CA LEU A 36 -2.53 6.00 0.92
C LEU A 36 -2.24 6.96 -0.25
N GLY A 37 -1.24 7.84 -0.10
CA GLY A 37 -0.83 8.80 -1.12
C GLY A 37 0.31 8.34 -2.03
N THR A 38 0.83 7.12 -1.82
CA THR A 38 1.99 6.59 -2.54
C THR A 38 1.65 6.09 -3.94
N TYR A 39 2.65 6.01 -4.83
CA TYR A 39 2.47 5.51 -6.19
C TYR A 39 2.25 3.99 -6.18
N ALA A 40 2.96 3.26 -5.34
CA ALA A 40 2.74 1.84 -5.07
C ALA A 40 1.29 1.58 -4.62
N TYR A 41 0.77 2.36 -3.65
CA TYR A 41 -0.61 2.17 -3.19
C TYR A 41 -1.64 2.45 -4.30
N ASN A 42 -1.35 3.37 -5.22
CA ASN A 42 -2.19 3.58 -6.39
C ASN A 42 -2.25 2.33 -7.28
N LEU A 43 -1.10 1.72 -7.59
CA LEU A 43 -1.01 0.49 -8.39
C LEU A 43 -1.68 -0.71 -7.69
N LEU A 44 -1.57 -0.80 -6.36
CA LEU A 44 -2.32 -1.75 -5.55
C LEU A 44 -3.83 -1.58 -5.75
N GLY A 45 -4.30 -0.34 -5.71
CA GLY A 45 -5.70 0.01 -5.97
C GLY A 45 -6.18 -0.45 -7.34
N LEU A 46 -5.40 -0.16 -8.39
CA LEU A 46 -5.71 -0.55 -9.77
C LEU A 46 -5.70 -2.08 -9.96
N SER A 47 -4.72 -2.75 -9.38
CA SER A 47 -4.62 -4.23 -9.42
C SER A 47 -5.86 -4.86 -8.78
N CYS A 48 -6.29 -4.36 -7.62
CA CYS A 48 -7.51 -4.85 -6.99
C CYS A 48 -8.78 -4.45 -7.74
N ASP A 49 -8.85 -3.28 -8.38
CA ASP A 49 -9.98 -2.94 -9.25
C ASP A 49 -10.12 -3.93 -10.41
N LYS A 50 -8.99 -4.35 -11.01
CA LYS A 50 -8.98 -5.38 -12.05
C LYS A 50 -9.49 -6.73 -11.55
N LEU A 51 -9.04 -7.18 -10.37
CA LEU A 51 -9.51 -8.45 -9.81
C LEU A 51 -10.99 -8.40 -9.38
N VAL A 52 -11.45 -7.26 -8.85
CA VAL A 52 -12.87 -7.04 -8.51
C VAL A 52 -13.73 -7.11 -9.77
N GLU A 53 -13.30 -6.47 -10.86
CA GLU A 53 -13.95 -6.52 -12.17
C GLU A 53 -14.11 -7.97 -12.66
N CYS A 54 -13.05 -8.77 -12.56
CA CYS A 54 -13.01 -10.11 -13.16
C CYS A 54 -13.60 -11.22 -12.29
N TYR A 55 -13.51 -11.10 -10.96
CA TYR A 55 -13.85 -12.18 -10.03
C TYR A 55 -14.89 -11.79 -8.98
N SER A 56 -15.40 -10.54 -8.99
CA SER A 56 -16.40 -10.05 -8.04
C SER A 56 -16.00 -10.24 -6.56
N ILE A 57 -14.71 -10.05 -6.26
CA ILE A 57 -14.15 -10.16 -4.91
C ILE A 57 -14.30 -8.86 -4.12
N ASP A 58 -14.02 -8.91 -2.82
CA ASP A 58 -13.96 -7.72 -1.98
C ASP A 58 -12.64 -6.95 -2.17
N LYS A 59 -12.75 -5.65 -2.44
CA LYS A 59 -11.59 -4.81 -2.77
C LYS A 59 -10.65 -4.62 -1.59
N ASP A 60 -11.17 -4.49 -0.38
CA ASP A 60 -10.35 -4.24 0.81
C ASP A 60 -9.62 -5.52 1.24
N ASN A 61 -10.28 -6.67 1.14
CA ASN A 61 -9.64 -7.98 1.29
C ASN A 61 -8.54 -8.20 0.25
N CYS A 62 -8.76 -7.79 -1.00
CA CYS A 62 -7.72 -7.86 -2.03
C CYS A 62 -6.50 -7.01 -1.65
N LYS A 63 -6.71 -5.76 -1.22
CA LYS A 63 -5.60 -4.88 -0.83
C LYS A 63 -4.82 -5.47 0.35
N ASN A 64 -5.52 -5.85 1.41
CA ASN A 64 -4.91 -6.44 2.60
C ASN A 64 -4.16 -7.74 2.27
N GLY A 65 -4.73 -8.54 1.36
CA GLY A 65 -4.13 -9.77 0.88
C GLY A 65 -2.85 -9.54 0.09
N ILE A 66 -2.82 -8.55 -0.80
CA ILE A 66 -1.63 -8.22 -1.61
C ILE A 66 -0.53 -7.55 -0.78
N LEU A 67 -0.87 -6.74 0.23
CA LEU A 67 0.12 -6.00 1.04
C LEU A 67 1.21 -6.90 1.66
N ILE A 68 0.87 -8.14 1.96
CA ILE A 68 1.76 -9.12 2.59
C ILE A 68 2.48 -10.05 1.59
N GLN A 69 2.27 -9.87 0.29
CA GLN A 69 2.84 -10.73 -0.75
C GLN A 69 4.17 -10.19 -1.24
N ASP A 70 5.01 -11.10 -1.71
CA ASP A 70 6.35 -10.86 -2.25
C ASP A 70 6.34 -10.74 -3.79
N ASN A 71 7.53 -10.66 -4.39
CA ASN A 71 7.77 -10.65 -5.85
C ASN A 71 7.31 -9.40 -6.63
N PHE A 72 6.69 -8.42 -5.98
CA PHE A 72 6.31 -7.15 -6.61
C PHE A 72 7.49 -6.22 -6.88
N ASP A 73 8.53 -6.33 -6.07
CA ASP A 73 9.85 -5.70 -6.25
C ASP A 73 10.40 -5.92 -7.67
N ALA A 74 10.50 -7.18 -8.11
CA ALA A 74 11.01 -7.54 -9.43
C ALA A 74 10.09 -7.03 -10.56
N SER A 75 8.77 -7.05 -10.34
CA SER A 75 7.80 -6.49 -11.29
C SER A 75 7.91 -4.96 -11.43
N PHE A 76 8.41 -4.28 -10.39
CA PHE A 76 8.66 -2.83 -10.39
C PHE A 76 10.12 -2.45 -10.71
N GLY A 77 10.96 -3.41 -11.09
CA GLY A 77 12.37 -3.16 -11.42
C GLY A 77 13.26 -2.84 -10.22
N LEU A 78 12.76 -3.07 -9.00
CA LEU A 78 13.51 -2.89 -7.76
C LEU A 78 14.41 -4.10 -7.47
N ASN A 79 15.42 -3.91 -6.62
CA ASN A 79 16.26 -5.02 -6.17
C ASN A 79 15.55 -5.84 -5.09
N SER A 80 15.44 -7.14 -5.32
CA SER A 80 14.55 -8.00 -4.56
C SER A 80 14.98 -8.31 -3.13
N SER A 81 16.23 -7.99 -2.75
CA SER A 81 16.70 -8.20 -1.38
C SER A 81 16.20 -7.14 -0.40
N ASP A 82 15.75 -5.99 -0.91
CA ASP A 82 15.53 -4.79 -0.09
C ASP A 82 14.03 -4.57 0.21
N TYR A 83 13.14 -5.21 -0.56
CA TYR A 83 11.68 -5.05 -0.45
C TYR A 83 10.99 -6.43 -0.49
N SER A 84 10.86 -7.07 0.67
CA SER A 84 10.35 -8.46 0.74
C SER A 84 8.86 -8.57 0.47
N THR A 85 8.09 -7.51 0.73
CA THR A 85 6.64 -7.47 0.54
C THR A 85 6.21 -6.19 -0.18
N PHE A 86 5.00 -6.18 -0.75
CA PHE A 86 4.40 -4.97 -1.31
C PHE A 86 4.38 -3.82 -0.28
N ARG A 87 4.11 -4.14 1.00
CA ARG A 87 4.15 -3.15 2.08
C ARG A 87 5.51 -2.50 2.22
N ASP A 88 6.61 -3.25 2.11
CA ASP A 88 7.96 -2.69 2.21
C ASP A 88 8.24 -1.67 1.10
N ILE A 89 7.63 -1.84 -0.08
CA ILE A 89 7.73 -0.89 -1.20
C ILE A 89 6.98 0.41 -0.85
N ILE A 90 5.77 0.31 -0.31
CA ILE A 90 5.00 1.48 0.15
C ILE A 90 5.75 2.23 1.25
N ASP A 91 6.24 1.51 2.25
CA ASP A 91 6.97 2.09 3.38
C ASP A 91 8.26 2.79 2.88
N ALA A 92 8.97 2.19 1.92
CA ALA A 92 10.13 2.81 1.29
C ALA A 92 9.81 4.09 0.48
N GLU A 93 8.65 4.18 -0.18
CA GLU A 93 8.19 5.43 -0.80
C GLU A 93 7.91 6.52 0.24
N VAL A 94 7.24 6.16 1.34
CA VAL A 94 6.92 7.11 2.43
C VAL A 94 8.18 7.63 3.10
N GLU A 95 9.16 6.76 3.33
CA GLU A 95 10.44 7.10 3.95
C GLU A 95 11.41 7.81 2.99
N GLY A 96 11.09 7.85 1.68
CA GLY A 96 11.95 8.42 0.65
C GLY A 96 13.16 7.55 0.31
N GLY A 97 13.11 6.26 0.62
CA GLY A 97 14.10 5.25 0.23
C GLY A 97 14.02 4.88 -1.25
N ILE A 98 12.84 5.00 -1.85
CA ILE A 98 12.61 4.95 -3.29
C ILE A 98 11.73 6.12 -3.72
N SER A 99 11.80 6.49 -5.00
CA SER A 99 11.01 7.58 -5.56
C SER A 99 10.77 7.33 -7.04
N VAL A 100 9.63 7.73 -7.57
CA VAL A 100 9.38 7.69 -9.01
C VAL A 100 10.39 8.58 -9.75
N THR A 101 11.23 7.98 -10.60
CA THR A 101 12.20 8.69 -11.47
C THR A 101 11.67 8.91 -12.89
N ASP A 102 10.72 8.09 -13.35
CA ASP A 102 10.04 8.26 -14.65
C ASP A 102 8.50 8.24 -14.50
N ALA A 103 7.91 9.43 -14.49
CA ALA A 103 6.46 9.61 -14.42
C ALA A 103 5.71 9.12 -15.68
N GLY A 104 6.39 9.09 -16.84
CA GLY A 104 5.85 8.56 -18.09
C GLY A 104 5.71 7.05 -18.01
N ALA A 105 6.74 6.36 -17.54
CA ALA A 105 6.71 4.92 -17.28
C ALA A 105 5.66 4.56 -16.22
N PHE A 106 5.51 5.35 -15.14
CA PHE A 106 4.44 5.15 -14.16
C PHE A 106 3.04 5.25 -14.81
N THR A 107 2.80 6.28 -15.62
CA THR A 107 1.52 6.47 -16.31
C THR A 107 1.24 5.33 -17.29
N GLN A 108 2.28 4.83 -17.97
CA GLN A 108 2.16 3.67 -18.84
C GLN A 108 1.83 2.39 -18.05
N CYS A 109 2.46 2.17 -16.90
CA CYS A 109 2.14 1.06 -16.00
C CYS A 109 0.67 1.04 -15.59
N GLN A 110 0.14 2.20 -15.17
CA GLN A 110 -1.28 2.34 -14.86
C GLN A 110 -2.17 2.00 -16.08
N THR A 111 -1.77 2.44 -17.26
CA THR A 111 -2.49 2.16 -18.52
C THR A 111 -2.48 0.67 -18.83
N ASP A 112 -1.34 0.01 -18.68
CA ASP A 112 -1.17 -1.40 -19.00
C ASP A 112 -2.01 -2.29 -18.06
N ILE A 113 -1.99 -2.02 -16.75
CA ILE A 113 -2.83 -2.73 -15.76
C ILE A 113 -4.32 -2.56 -16.11
N ASN A 114 -4.75 -1.34 -16.45
CA ASN A 114 -6.15 -1.07 -16.79
C ASN A 114 -6.58 -1.74 -18.10
N ALA A 115 -5.66 -1.89 -19.05
CA ALA A 115 -5.91 -2.50 -20.35
C ALA A 115 -6.07 -4.03 -20.28
N LEU A 116 -5.62 -4.67 -19.19
CA LEU A 116 -5.79 -6.11 -18.99
C LEU A 116 -7.27 -6.51 -19.04
N ALA A 117 -7.56 -7.53 -19.85
CA ALA A 117 -8.85 -8.22 -19.88
C ALA A 117 -8.86 -9.38 -18.90
N CYS A 118 -10.05 -9.78 -18.43
CA CYS A 118 -10.20 -10.92 -17.53
C CYS A 118 -9.78 -12.27 -18.14
N SER A 119 -9.64 -12.33 -19.46
CA SER A 119 -9.14 -13.50 -20.19
C SER A 119 -7.62 -13.52 -20.36
N ASP A 120 -6.94 -12.44 -20.00
CA ASP A 120 -5.49 -12.33 -20.18
C ASP A 120 -4.78 -13.22 -19.16
N SER A 121 -3.66 -13.81 -19.58
CA SER A 121 -2.89 -14.74 -18.75
C SER A 121 -2.44 -14.12 -17.43
N GLU A 122 -2.15 -12.83 -17.44
CA GLU A 122 -1.76 -11.99 -16.32
C GLU A 122 -2.84 -12.03 -15.25
N VAL A 123 -4.11 -11.84 -15.63
CA VAL A 123 -5.27 -11.84 -14.72
C VAL A 123 -5.63 -13.26 -14.29
N LEU A 124 -5.57 -14.23 -15.22
CA LEU A 124 -5.89 -15.63 -14.93
C LEU A 124 -4.86 -16.29 -13.99
N ASN A 125 -3.59 -15.90 -14.09
CA ASN A 125 -2.52 -16.43 -13.25
C ASN A 125 -2.41 -15.68 -11.92
N ALA A 126 -2.93 -14.45 -11.83
CA ALA A 126 -2.81 -13.63 -10.65
C ALA A 126 -3.70 -14.06 -9.47
N TYR A 127 -4.82 -14.73 -9.75
CA TYR A 127 -5.81 -15.06 -8.74
C TYR A 127 -6.56 -16.35 -9.07
N ASP A 128 -6.63 -17.26 -8.09
CA ASP A 128 -7.43 -18.49 -8.20
C ASP A 128 -8.76 -18.33 -7.46
N ALA A 129 -9.86 -18.24 -8.21
CA ALA A 129 -11.18 -18.09 -7.63
C ALA A 129 -11.65 -19.30 -6.79
N SER A 130 -10.99 -20.46 -6.92
CA SER A 130 -11.26 -21.64 -6.08
C SER A 130 -10.56 -21.59 -4.71
N ASP A 131 -9.57 -20.71 -4.54
CA ASP A 131 -8.85 -20.44 -3.30
C ASP A 131 -8.97 -18.96 -2.93
N SER A 132 -10.21 -18.54 -2.65
CA SER A 132 -10.53 -17.13 -2.41
C SER A 132 -9.93 -16.61 -1.12
N GLY A 133 -8.79 -15.92 -1.24
CA GLY A 133 -7.95 -15.46 -0.14
C GLY A 133 -6.47 -15.63 -0.42
N ASN A 134 -6.11 -16.39 -1.45
CA ASN A 134 -4.74 -16.55 -1.90
C ASN A 134 -4.37 -15.50 -2.96
N TYR A 135 -3.48 -14.59 -2.57
CA TYR A 135 -2.96 -13.51 -3.43
C TYR A 135 -1.48 -13.68 -3.78
N SER A 136 -0.90 -14.85 -3.52
CA SER A 136 0.54 -15.12 -3.72
C SER A 136 1.03 -14.88 -5.15
N ASN A 137 0.13 -14.95 -6.13
CA ASN A 137 0.46 -14.71 -7.54
C ASN A 137 0.03 -13.33 -8.04
N ALA A 138 -0.48 -12.44 -7.19
CA ALA A 138 -1.04 -11.16 -7.61
C ALA A 138 -0.03 -10.25 -8.32
N TYR A 139 1.28 -10.47 -8.12
CA TYR A 139 2.35 -9.78 -8.86
C TYR A 139 2.28 -9.99 -10.38
N ASN A 140 1.60 -11.05 -10.85
CA ASN A 140 1.36 -11.30 -12.28
C ASN A 140 0.44 -10.26 -12.94
N LEU A 141 -0.30 -9.46 -12.16
CA LEU A 141 -1.09 -8.34 -12.69
C LEU A 141 -0.22 -7.18 -13.16
N ILE A 142 1.03 -7.11 -12.72
CA ILE A 142 1.94 -6.02 -13.04
C ILE A 142 2.64 -6.36 -14.37
N PRO A 143 2.29 -5.71 -15.48
CA PRO A 143 2.88 -6.04 -16.78
C PRO A 143 4.35 -5.64 -16.79
N VAL A 144 5.22 -6.60 -17.11
CA VAL A 144 6.67 -6.39 -17.17
C VAL A 144 7.08 -5.99 -18.59
N GLY A 145 7.87 -4.93 -18.71
CA GLY A 145 8.34 -4.42 -19.99
C GLY A 145 8.98 -3.05 -19.88
N SER A 146 9.93 -2.78 -20.77
CA SER A 146 10.60 -1.48 -20.84
C SER A 146 9.61 -0.36 -21.17
N GLY A 147 9.73 0.76 -20.46
CA GLY A 147 8.88 1.95 -20.58
C GLY A 147 7.59 1.88 -19.77
N SER A 148 7.47 0.94 -18.83
CA SER A 148 6.25 0.72 -18.03
C SER A 148 6.60 0.41 -16.56
N CYS A 149 5.97 -0.61 -15.96
CA CYS A 149 6.04 -0.89 -14.53
C CYS A 149 7.46 -1.14 -14.01
N GLN A 150 8.38 -1.64 -14.84
CA GLN A 150 9.76 -1.93 -14.43
C GLN A 150 10.68 -0.70 -14.39
N ASP A 151 10.27 0.43 -14.94
CA ASP A 151 11.18 1.55 -15.22
C ASP A 151 10.81 2.85 -14.48
N PHE A 152 9.76 2.84 -13.64
CA PHE A 152 9.26 4.07 -13.06
C PHE A 152 9.91 4.48 -11.74
N TYR A 153 10.47 3.53 -10.97
CA TYR A 153 11.31 3.81 -9.80
C TYR A 153 12.74 4.07 -10.23
#